data_AF-A0A1I5TGU8-F1
#
_entry.id   AF-A0A1I5TGU8-F1
#
_cell.length_a   1.000
_cell.length_b   1.000
_cell.length_c   1.000
_cell.angle_alpha   90.00
_cell.angle_beta   90.00
_cell.angle_gamma   90.00
#
_symmetry.space_group_name_H-M   'P 1'
#
loop_
_entity.id
_entity.type
_entity.pdbx_description
1 polymer ?
#
loop_
_entity_poly.entity_id
_entity_poly.type
_entity_poly.pdbx_seq_one_letter_code
_entity_poly.pdbx_strand_id
1 'polypeptide(L)'
;MVEHELSRSNEGSDGELVAVDAVIENGGESAVTDVRAVARFVDDDGELLDENEARADRIAAGGRWEVELVSPGNGADARAVADYWFVVELVD
;
A
#
# COMPACT_ATOMS: atom_id res chain seq x y z
N MET A 1 6.68 -6.63 11.86
CA MET A 1 7.37 -5.51 11.21
C MET A 1 6.52 -5.05 10.05
N VAL A 2 6.62 -3.78 9.65
CA VAL A 2 5.98 -3.28 8.44
C VAL A 2 7.05 -2.52 7.66
N GLU A 3 7.30 -2.97 6.43
CA GLU A 3 8.16 -2.28 5.47
C GLU A 3 7.29 -1.87 4.29
N HIS A 4 7.48 -0.66 3.77
CA HIS A 4 6.73 -0.17 2.61
C HIS A 4 7.53 0.86 1.82
N GLU A 5 7.33 0.90 0.51
CA GLU A 5 7.94 1.88 -0.40
C GLU A 5 6.97 2.29 -1.50
N LEU A 6 7.13 3.51 -2.02
CA LEU A 6 6.41 3.98 -3.20
C LEU A 6 7.21 3.58 -4.45
N SER A 7 6.57 2.85 -5.36
CA SER A 7 7.16 2.43 -6.62
C SER A 7 6.45 3.07 -7.80
N ARG A 8 7.20 3.28 -8.89
CA ARG A 8 6.69 3.80 -10.16
C ARG A 8 7.04 2.87 -11.30
N SER A 9 6.15 2.77 -12.28
CA SER A 9 6.41 2.04 -13.52
C SER A 9 5.97 2.85 -14.72
N ASN A 10 6.65 2.65 -15.86
CA ASN A 10 6.43 3.39 -17.12
C ASN A 10 6.49 4.93 -16.96
N GLU A 11 7.43 5.40 -16.14
CA GLU A 11 7.57 6.83 -15.80
C GLU A 11 7.67 7.73 -17.03
N GLY A 12 6.91 8.82 -17.01
CA GLY A 12 6.83 9.82 -18.07
C GLY A 12 5.91 9.46 -19.23
N SER A 13 5.29 8.27 -19.23
CA SER A 13 4.34 7.84 -20.26
C SER A 13 2.88 8.02 -19.85
N ASP A 14 1.97 7.91 -20.81
CA ASP A 14 0.52 7.87 -20.52
C ASP A 14 0.11 6.59 -19.77
N GLY A 15 1.00 5.58 -19.72
CA GLY A 15 0.82 4.34 -18.97
C GLY A 15 1.57 4.32 -17.64
N GLU A 16 2.02 5.48 -17.13
CA GLU A 16 2.66 5.55 -15.82
C GLU A 16 1.71 5.06 -14.73
N LEU A 17 2.22 4.23 -13.82
CA LEU A 17 1.50 3.75 -12.64
C LEU A 17 2.33 4.03 -11.38
N VAL A 18 1.63 4.26 -10.27
CA VAL A 18 2.22 4.36 -8.93
C VAL A 18 1.62 3.28 -8.05
N ALA A 19 2.45 2.63 -7.23
CA ALA A 19 2.00 1.67 -6.25
C ALA A 19 2.74 1.85 -4.92
N VAL A 20 2.13 1.33 -3.85
CA VAL A 20 2.82 1.08 -2.59
C VAL A 20 3.06 -0.41 -2.49
N ASP A 21 4.33 -0.79 -2.51
CA ASP A 21 4.78 -2.15 -2.19
C ASP A 21 4.98 -2.25 -0.69
N ALA A 22 4.36 -3.24 -0.05
CA ALA A 22 4.47 -3.42 1.39
C ALA A 22 4.67 -4.89 1.79
N VAL A 23 5.46 -5.06 2.86
CA VAL A 23 5.72 -6.33 3.52
C VAL A 23 5.27 -6.21 4.98
N ILE A 24 4.32 -7.05 5.36
CA ILE A 24 3.74 -7.08 6.71
C ILE A 24 4.12 -8.41 7.37
N GLU A 25 4.88 -8.33 8.45
CA GLU A 25 5.35 -9.51 9.19
C GLU A 25 4.72 -9.57 10.59
N ASN A 26 4.14 -10.73 10.91
CA ASN A 26 3.66 -11.03 12.24
C ASN A 26 4.80 -11.58 13.11
N GLY A 27 5.45 -10.71 13.88
CA GLY A 27 6.50 -11.08 14.83
C GLY A 27 5.99 -11.71 16.13
N GLY A 28 4.68 -11.92 16.28
CA GLY A 28 4.07 -12.49 17.47
C GLY A 28 4.13 -14.02 17.52
N GLU A 29 3.80 -14.58 18.68
CA GLU A 29 3.75 -16.03 18.92
C GLU A 29 2.43 -16.67 18.47
N SER A 30 1.45 -15.86 18.06
CA SER A 30 0.12 -16.29 17.61
C SER A 30 -0.19 -15.71 16.24
N ALA A 31 -1.08 -16.37 15.49
CA ALA A 31 -1.56 -15.83 14.22
C ALA A 31 -2.41 -14.57 14.46
N VAL A 32 -2.32 -13.62 13.54
CA VAL A 32 -3.25 -12.50 13.43
C VAL A 32 -4.22 -12.81 12.29
N THR A 33 -5.48 -12.42 12.44
CA THR A 33 -6.51 -12.56 11.41
C THR A 33 -7.01 -11.19 10.97
N ASP A 34 -7.72 -11.18 9.83
CA ASP A 34 -8.47 -10.00 9.37
C ASP A 34 -7.59 -8.73 9.27
N VAL A 35 -6.41 -8.89 8.68
CA VAL A 35 -5.44 -7.81 8.50
C VAL A 35 -5.81 -7.00 7.27
N ARG A 36 -5.93 -5.69 7.40
CA ARG A 36 -6.18 -4.75 6.31
C ARG A 36 -4.98 -3.81 6.13
N ALA A 37 -4.48 -3.73 4.91
CA ALA A 37 -3.45 -2.77 4.51
C ALA A 37 -4.11 -1.66 3.67
N VAL A 38 -3.84 -0.41 4.00
CA VAL A 38 -4.43 0.76 3.33
C VAL A 38 -3.33 1.73 2.92
N ALA A 39 -3.27 2.05 1.63
CA ALA A 39 -2.42 3.08 1.07
C ALA A 39 -3.27 4.27 0.63
N ARG A 40 -2.92 5.45 1.13
CA ARG A 40 -3.51 6.74 0.74
C ARG A 40 -2.50 7.53 -0.05
N PHE A 41 -2.83 7.86 -1.30
CA PHE A 41 -1.95 8.59 -2.20
C PHE A 41 -2.25 10.08 -2.12
N VAL A 42 -1.22 10.90 -1.95
CA VAL A 42 -1.37 12.35 -1.80
C VAL A 42 -0.54 13.11 -2.82
N ASP A 43 -0.94 14.33 -3.14
CA ASP A 43 -0.17 15.25 -3.97
C ASP A 43 0.92 16.00 -3.18
N ASP A 44 1.65 16.91 -3.84
CA ASP A 44 2.73 17.71 -3.25
C ASP A 44 2.25 18.64 -2.12
N ASP A 45 0.97 19.01 -2.09
CA ASP A 45 0.36 19.82 -1.02
C ASP A 45 -0.15 18.93 0.14
N GLY A 46 -0.05 17.60 0.01
CA GLY A 46 -0.55 16.62 0.97
C GLY A 46 -2.07 16.39 0.88
N GLU A 47 -2.71 16.82 -0.21
CA GLU A 47 -4.12 16.55 -0.47
C GLU A 47 -4.32 15.09 -0.90
N LEU A 48 -5.36 14.45 -0.36
CA LEU A 48 -5.70 13.07 -0.71
C LEU A 48 -6.23 13.00 -2.13
N LEU A 49 -5.51 12.28 -2.99
CA LEU A 49 -5.93 11.99 -4.36
C LEU A 49 -6.82 10.74 -4.39
N ASP A 50 -6.36 9.65 -3.79
CA ASP A 50 -7.05 8.35 -3.81
C ASP A 50 -6.57 7.42 -2.67
N GLU A 51 -7.27 6.29 -2.48
CA GLU A 51 -6.95 5.23 -1.52
C GLU A 51 -7.13 3.84 -2.15
N ASN A 52 -6.23 2.91 -1.85
CA ASN A 52 -6.40 1.50 -2.19
C ASN A 52 -6.14 0.63 -0.95
N GLU A 53 -6.81 -0.52 -0.87
CA GLU A 53 -6.69 -1.47 0.24
C GLU A 53 -6.57 -2.91 -0.23
N ALA A 54 -5.96 -3.73 0.62
CA ALA A 54 -6.00 -5.17 0.52
C ALA A 54 -6.24 -5.80 1.89
N ARG A 55 -6.64 -7.07 1.87
CA ARG A 55 -6.90 -7.84 3.08
C ARG A 55 -6.20 -9.20 3.03
N ALA A 56 -5.73 -9.63 4.19
CA ALA A 56 -5.30 -10.99 4.44
C ALA A 56 -6.12 -11.56 5.58
N ASP A 57 -6.82 -12.68 5.33
CA ASP A 57 -7.64 -13.35 6.35
C ASP A 57 -6.78 -13.82 7.53
N ARG A 58 -5.50 -14.13 7.28
CA ARG A 58 -4.58 -14.64 8.31
C ARG A 58 -3.12 -14.43 7.96
N ILE A 59 -2.34 -13.97 8.93
CA ILE A 59 -0.87 -14.04 8.92
C ILE A 59 -0.43 -14.90 10.10
N ALA A 60 0.19 -16.06 9.81
CA ALA A 60 0.67 -16.98 10.83
C ALA A 60 1.71 -16.33 11.77
N ALA A 61 1.95 -16.92 12.95
CA ALA A 61 3.05 -16.52 13.82
C ALA A 61 4.39 -16.65 13.08
N GLY A 62 5.20 -15.59 13.06
CA GLY A 62 6.41 -15.49 12.24
C GLY A 62 6.15 -15.42 10.73
N GLY A 63 4.90 -15.29 10.30
CA GLY A 63 4.50 -15.23 8.91
C GLY A 63 4.67 -13.84 8.30
N ARG A 64 4.67 -13.81 6.96
CA ARG A 64 4.86 -12.62 6.14
C ARG A 64 3.75 -12.54 5.09
N TRP A 65 3.25 -11.34 4.85
CA TRP A 65 2.32 -11.01 3.77
C TRP A 65 2.91 -9.89 2.92
N GLU A 66 3.02 -10.14 1.63
CA GLU A 66 3.46 -9.16 0.63
C GLU A 66 2.25 -8.66 -0.15
N VAL A 67 2.16 -7.35 -0.33
CA VAL A 67 1.04 -6.70 -1.00
C VAL A 67 1.53 -5.53 -1.84
N GLU A 68 0.96 -5.40 -3.03
CA GLU A 68 1.10 -4.24 -3.91
C GLU A 68 -0.27 -3.54 -3.95
N LEU A 69 -0.29 -2.24 -3.61
CA LEU A 69 -1.47 -1.40 -3.66
C LEU A 69 -1.28 -0.35 -4.74
N VAL A 70 -1.92 -0.52 -5.90
CA VAL A 70 -1.76 0.37 -7.06
C VAL A 70 -2.72 1.55 -6.95
N SER A 71 -2.24 2.78 -7.15
CA SER A 71 -3.11 3.96 -7.30
C SER A 71 -4.06 3.73 -8.49
N PRO A 72 -5.38 3.98 -8.35
CA PRO A 72 -6.33 3.70 -9.43
C PRO A 72 -6.09 4.49 -10.73
N GLY A 73 -5.42 5.65 -10.65
CA GLY A 73 -5.09 6.50 -11.80
C GLY A 73 -3.84 6.06 -12.57
N ASN A 74 -3.70 6.56 -13.81
CA ASN A 74 -2.51 6.35 -14.64
C ASN A 74 -2.04 7.65 -15.30
N GLY A 75 -0.84 7.63 -15.90
CA GLY A 75 -0.31 8.72 -16.71
C GLY A 75 -0.20 10.02 -15.92
N ALA A 76 -1.04 11.01 -16.22
CA ALA A 76 -1.05 12.28 -15.51
C ALA A 76 -1.51 12.14 -14.05
N ASP A 77 -2.50 11.27 -13.78
CA ASP A 77 -3.03 11.07 -12.43
C ASP A 77 -2.00 10.36 -11.54
N ALA A 78 -1.29 9.37 -12.10
CA ALA A 78 -0.17 8.71 -11.43
C ALA A 78 0.99 9.68 -11.13
N ARG A 79 1.25 10.64 -12.04
CA ARG A 79 2.28 11.68 -11.83
C ARG A 79 1.90 12.72 -10.78
N ALA A 80 0.61 12.91 -10.52
CA ALA A 80 0.14 13.83 -9.49
C ALA A 80 0.41 13.32 -8.07
N VAL A 81 0.54 12.00 -7.89
CA VAL A 81 0.95 11.43 -6.59
C VAL A 81 2.35 11.90 -6.28
N ALA A 82 2.56 12.57 -5.15
CA ALA A 82 3.88 12.98 -4.68
C ALA A 82 4.36 12.11 -3.51
N ASP A 83 3.45 11.68 -2.64
CA ASP A 83 3.75 10.87 -1.46
C ASP A 83 2.57 9.95 -1.11
N TYR A 84 2.69 9.22 0.00
CA TYR A 84 1.66 8.32 0.50
C TYR A 84 1.64 8.22 2.03
N TRP A 85 0.49 7.84 2.56
CA TRP A 85 0.37 7.31 3.92
C TRP A 85 -0.02 5.84 3.88
N PHE A 86 0.63 5.05 4.73
CA PHE A 86 0.36 3.62 4.84
C PHE A 86 -0.08 3.27 6.26
N VAL A 87 -1.17 2.51 6.36
CA VAL A 87 -1.71 2.05 7.65
C VAL A 87 -2.04 0.56 7.54
N VAL A 88 -1.73 -0.17 8.60
CA VAL A 88 -2.16 -1.56 8.79
C VAL A 88 -3.14 -1.60 9.96
N GLU A 89 -4.31 -2.18 9.73
CA GLU A 89 -5.39 -2.31 10.69
C GLU A 89 -5.67 -3.80 10.95
N LEU A 90 -5.99 -4.14 12.19
CA LEU A 90 -6.63 -5.43 12.53
C LEU A 90 -8.12 -5.16 12.63
N VAL A 91 -8.92 -5.84 11.82
CA VAL A 91 -10.38 -5.67 11.81
C VAL A 91 -10.97 -6.75 12.71
N ASP A 92 -11.45 -6.36 13.90
CA ASP A 92 -12.10 -7.27 14.87
C ASP A 92 -13.53 -7.67 14.42
#